data_AF-A0A2H5W604-F1
#
_entry.id   AF-A0A2H5W604-F1
#
_cell.length_a   1.000
_cell.length_b   1.000
_cell.length_c   1.000
_cell.angle_alpha   90.00
_cell.angle_beta   90.00
_cell.angle_gamma   90.00
#
_symmetry.space_group_name_H-M   'P 1'
#
loop_
_entity.id
_entity.type
_entity.pdbx_description
1 polymer ?
#
loop_
_entity_poly.entity_id
_entity_poly.type
_entity_poly.pdbx_seq_one_letter_code
_entity_poly.pdbx_strand_id
1 'polypeptide(L)'
;MLEVIPAIDLMGGHVVRLTQGDFRRVRRYPWTPVELARHLEGLGFRWLHVVDLDGARTGRWTHGPVIAEICQQTRLQIQVGGGLRTLDVLRTVRTWGIDRIVVGTQAADLAFLRQAVDLWEGRVLVALDVRGSRWVVRGWQQEAPEEVDAWLRRWAPIPFEGFLITDTERDGTCQGIDPERIRRWTERVGRPVWWAGGVGSVEDLTVLASLGIDGLRGVIVGRALLDGRIDFNILNVLLQKT
;
A
#
# COMPACT_ATOMS: atom_id res chain seq x y z
N MET A 1 9.05 6.93 14.55
CA MET A 1 9.90 5.97 13.84
C MET A 1 9.21 5.62 12.52
N LEU A 2 9.96 5.63 11.42
CA LEU A 2 9.44 5.31 10.09
C LEU A 2 9.31 3.79 9.93
N GLU A 3 8.11 3.28 9.67
CA GLU A 3 7.88 1.85 9.48
C GLU A 3 8.13 1.44 8.02
N VAL A 4 8.97 0.43 7.79
CA VAL A 4 9.20 -0.11 6.44
C VAL A 4 8.35 -1.35 6.25
N ILE A 5 7.46 -1.31 5.26
CA ILE A 5 6.44 -2.32 5.03
C ILE A 5 6.69 -2.99 3.68
N PRO A 6 7.11 -4.27 3.64
CA PRO A 6 7.21 -4.99 2.38
C PRO A 6 5.84 -5.14 1.74
N ALA A 7 5.82 -5.17 0.40
CA ALA A 7 4.61 -5.42 -0.35
C ALA A 7 4.64 -6.75 -1.12
N ILE A 8 3.47 -7.33 -1.35
CA ILE A 8 3.20 -8.43 -2.28
C ILE A 8 2.04 -8.02 -3.18
N ASP A 9 2.27 -7.98 -4.49
CA ASP A 9 1.19 -7.80 -5.46
C ASP A 9 0.82 -9.16 -6.05
N LEU A 10 -0.48 -9.43 -6.14
CA LEU A 10 -1.04 -10.71 -6.60
C LEU A 10 -1.74 -10.52 -7.95
N MET A 11 -1.34 -11.34 -8.93
CA MET A 11 -1.99 -11.41 -10.24
C MET A 11 -1.96 -12.84 -10.76
N GLY A 12 -3.12 -13.38 -11.13
CA GLY A 12 -3.29 -14.75 -11.59
C GLY A 12 -2.76 -15.79 -10.59
N GLY A 13 -2.85 -15.52 -9.29
CA GLY A 13 -2.32 -16.38 -8.22
C GLY A 13 -0.81 -16.29 -7.99
N HIS A 14 -0.10 -15.43 -8.71
CA HIS A 14 1.35 -15.29 -8.61
C HIS A 14 1.78 -13.99 -7.93
N VAL A 15 2.95 -14.01 -7.30
CA VAL A 15 3.65 -12.80 -6.87
C VAL A 15 4.21 -12.07 -8.08
N VAL A 16 3.80 -10.81 -8.25
CA VAL A 16 4.22 -10.00 -9.39
C VAL A 16 4.67 -8.60 -8.98
N ARG A 17 5.30 -7.90 -9.92
CA ARG A 17 5.45 -6.44 -9.91
C ARG A 17 5.11 -5.87 -11.26
N LEU A 18 4.37 -4.77 -11.24
CA LEU A 18 4.15 -3.94 -12.43
C LEU A 18 5.18 -2.81 -12.43
N THR A 19 5.64 -2.42 -13.62
CA THR A 19 6.36 -1.15 -13.76
C THR A 19 5.30 -0.06 -13.99
N GLN A 20 5.19 0.91 -13.07
CA GLN A 20 4.22 2.02 -13.16
C GLN A 20 2.77 1.56 -13.37
N GLY A 21 2.39 0.42 -12.78
CA GLY A 21 1.04 -0.14 -12.92
C GLY A 21 0.68 -0.68 -14.31
N ASP A 22 1.66 -0.79 -15.22
CA ASP A 22 1.40 -1.31 -16.57
C ASP A 22 1.29 -2.84 -16.57
N PHE A 23 0.07 -3.34 -16.79
CA PHE A 23 -0.27 -4.76 -16.89
C PHE A 23 0.41 -5.49 -18.07
N ARG A 24 1.05 -4.77 -18.99
CA ARG A 24 1.88 -5.35 -20.06
C ARG A 24 3.34 -5.51 -19.65
N ARG A 25 3.76 -4.85 -18.58
CA ARG A 25 5.13 -4.85 -18.05
C ARG A 25 5.18 -5.53 -16.69
N VAL A 26 4.82 -6.81 -16.69
CA VAL A 26 4.75 -7.66 -15.50
C VAL A 26 6.06 -8.42 -15.30
N ARG A 27 6.63 -8.33 -14.10
CA ARG A 27 7.66 -9.25 -13.64
C ARG A 27 7.03 -10.25 -12.68
N ARG A 28 7.21 -11.54 -12.93
CA ARG A 28 6.83 -12.62 -12.00
C ARG A 28 8.02 -13.00 -11.13
N TYR A 29 7.75 -13.34 -9.89
CA TYR A 29 8.77 -13.81 -8.95
C TYR A 29 8.55 -15.31 -8.65
N PRO A 30 9.63 -16.09 -8.47
CA PRO A 30 9.56 -17.53 -8.27
C PRO A 30 9.23 -17.89 -6.81
N TRP A 31 8.22 -17.24 -6.24
CA TRP A 31 7.73 -17.46 -4.89
C TRP A 31 6.23 -17.72 -4.94
N THR A 32 5.74 -18.64 -4.13
CA THR A 32 4.33 -18.58 -3.74
C THR A 32 4.11 -17.39 -2.80
N PRO A 33 2.90 -16.82 -2.75
CA PRO A 33 2.62 -15.70 -1.85
C PRO A 33 2.89 -16.02 -0.37
N VAL A 34 2.59 -17.24 0.06
CA VAL A 34 2.79 -17.69 1.45
C VAL A 34 4.27 -17.91 1.77
N GLU A 35 5.05 -18.49 0.85
CA GLU A 35 6.50 -18.63 1.04
C GLU A 35 7.17 -17.27 1.18
N LEU A 36 6.81 -16.30 0.33
CA LEU A 36 7.35 -14.96 0.41
C LEU A 36 6.94 -14.26 1.71
N ALA A 37 5.68 -14.38 2.13
CA ALA A 37 5.22 -13.80 3.39
C ALA A 37 5.99 -14.36 4.60
N ARG A 38 6.17 -15.68 4.68
CA ARG A 38 6.99 -16.33 5.72
C ARG A 38 8.45 -15.91 5.67
N HIS A 39 9.00 -15.76 4.46
CA HIS A 39 10.36 -15.27 4.30
C HIS A 39 10.52 -13.85 4.87
N LEU A 40 9.58 -12.95 4.54
CA LEU A 40 9.56 -11.58 5.07
C LEU A 40 9.36 -11.54 6.59
N GLU A 41 8.49 -12.39 7.14
CA GLU A 41 8.36 -12.56 8.59
C GLU A 41 9.67 -13.00 9.24
N GLY A 42 10.36 -14.00 8.67
CA GLY A 42 11.64 -14.50 9.17
C GLY A 42 12.76 -13.44 9.14
N LEU A 43 12.61 -12.41 8.31
CA LEU A 43 13.52 -11.26 8.26
C LEU A 43 13.22 -10.18 9.31
N GLY A 44 12.12 -10.33 10.07
CA GLY A 44 11.76 -9.46 11.18
C GLY A 44 10.79 -8.32 10.83
N PHE A 45 10.21 -8.31 9.63
CA PHE A 45 9.13 -7.37 9.32
C PHE A 45 7.91 -7.65 10.20
N ARG A 46 7.24 -6.60 10.63
CA ARG A 46 5.98 -6.70 11.41
C ARG A 46 4.75 -6.55 10.55
N TRP A 47 4.81 -5.69 9.54
CA TRP A 47 3.70 -5.43 8.63
C TRP A 47 3.95 -6.04 7.26
N LEU A 48 2.87 -6.37 6.57
CA LEU A 48 2.85 -6.78 5.17
C LEU A 48 1.73 -6.05 4.44
N HIS A 49 2.07 -5.42 3.32
CA HIS A 49 1.09 -4.87 2.41
C HIS A 49 0.78 -5.84 1.28
N VAL A 50 -0.48 -6.21 1.10
CA VAL A 50 -0.90 -7.14 0.04
C VAL A 50 -1.91 -6.46 -0.88
N VAL A 51 -1.67 -6.54 -2.20
CA VAL A 51 -2.56 -5.95 -3.21
C VAL A 51 -3.07 -7.04 -4.15
N ASP A 52 -4.38 -7.21 -4.23
CA ASP A 52 -5.03 -7.99 -5.29
C ASP A 52 -5.14 -7.12 -6.56
N LEU A 53 -4.20 -7.28 -7.50
CA LEU A 53 -4.18 -6.48 -8.73
C LEU A 53 -5.31 -6.85 -9.70
N ASP A 54 -5.72 -8.11 -9.72
CA ASP A 54 -6.87 -8.55 -10.52
C ASP A 54 -8.16 -7.95 -9.97
N GLY A 55 -8.31 -7.92 -8.65
CA GLY A 55 -9.40 -7.23 -7.97
C GLY A 55 -9.36 -5.71 -8.17
N ALA A 56 -8.19 -5.09 -8.12
CA ALA A 56 -8.03 -3.67 -8.41
C ALA A 56 -8.54 -3.31 -9.82
N ARG A 57 -8.19 -4.14 -10.81
CA ARG A 57 -8.57 -3.96 -12.22
C ARG A 57 -10.03 -4.27 -12.49
N THR A 58 -10.50 -5.45 -12.07
CA THR A 58 -11.83 -5.97 -12.43
C THR A 58 -12.92 -5.53 -11.45
N GLY A 59 -12.56 -5.19 -10.22
CA GLY A 59 -13.49 -4.92 -9.13
C GLY A 59 -14.05 -6.15 -8.44
N ARG A 60 -13.58 -7.34 -8.80
CA ARG A 60 -13.97 -8.60 -8.17
C ARG A 60 -12.78 -9.12 -7.39
N TRP A 61 -12.96 -9.31 -6.09
CA TRP A 61 -11.91 -9.86 -5.25
C TRP A 61 -11.63 -11.33 -5.65
N THR A 62 -10.41 -11.63 -6.08
CA THR A 62 -10.06 -12.94 -6.67
C THR A 62 -9.07 -13.74 -5.84
N HIS A 63 -8.24 -13.08 -5.04
CA HIS A 63 -7.16 -13.72 -4.29
C HIS A 63 -7.48 -13.92 -2.79
N GLY A 64 -8.77 -13.90 -2.41
CA GLY A 64 -9.21 -14.08 -1.03
C GLY A 64 -8.62 -15.30 -0.31
N PRO A 65 -8.71 -16.51 -0.89
CA PRO A 65 -8.18 -17.73 -0.25
C PRO A 65 -6.69 -17.66 0.08
N VAL A 66 -5.85 -17.19 -0.85
CA VAL A 66 -4.39 -17.10 -0.61
C VAL A 66 -4.03 -16.00 0.39
N ILE A 67 -4.79 -14.91 0.43
CA ILE A 67 -4.61 -13.86 1.44
C ILE A 67 -4.96 -14.41 2.84
N ALA A 68 -6.07 -15.14 2.96
CA ALA A 68 -6.45 -15.80 4.20
C ALA A 68 -5.40 -16.82 4.66
N GLU A 69 -4.78 -17.54 3.72
CA GLU A 69 -3.68 -18.46 4.02
C GLU A 69 -2.45 -17.71 4.56
N ILE A 70 -2.07 -16.57 3.99
CA ILE A 70 -0.98 -15.73 4.53
C ILE A 70 -1.27 -15.32 5.98
N CYS A 71 -2.50 -14.90 6.29
CA CYS A 71 -2.92 -14.55 7.64
C CYS A 71 -2.80 -15.72 8.63
N GLN A 72 -3.08 -16.95 8.19
CA GLN A 72 -3.01 -18.14 9.05
C GLN A 72 -1.59 -18.66 9.24
N GLN A 73 -0.70 -18.41 8.28
CA GLN A 73 0.63 -19.02 8.20
C GLN A 73 1.76 -18.10 8.65
N THR A 74 1.45 -16.87 9.06
CA THR A 74 2.38 -15.87 9.56
C THR A 74 1.79 -15.11 10.75
N ARG A 75 2.63 -14.42 11.52
CA ARG A 75 2.24 -13.47 12.59
C ARG A 75 2.35 -12.02 12.14
N LEU A 76 2.49 -11.80 10.83
CA LEU A 76 2.55 -10.46 10.26
C LEU A 76 1.21 -9.76 10.46
N GLN A 77 1.28 -8.46 10.77
CA GLN A 77 0.14 -7.58 10.64
C GLN A 77 -0.08 -7.29 9.16
N ILE A 78 -1.31 -7.45 8.68
CA ILE A 78 -1.58 -7.40 7.24
C ILE A 78 -2.50 -6.22 6.92
N GLN A 79 -2.04 -5.39 5.97
CA GLN A 79 -2.88 -4.39 5.31
C GLN A 79 -3.19 -4.81 3.87
N VAL A 80 -4.46 -4.88 3.51
CA VAL A 80 -4.87 -5.43 2.21
C VAL A 80 -5.67 -4.43 1.37
N GLY A 81 -5.37 -4.38 0.07
CA GLY A 81 -6.08 -3.57 -0.91
C GLY A 81 -6.34 -4.31 -2.22
N GLY A 82 -7.06 -3.66 -3.13
CA GLY A 82 -7.27 -4.14 -4.50
C GLY A 82 -8.63 -4.80 -4.76
N GLY A 83 -9.67 -3.98 -5.01
CA GLY A 83 -11.00 -4.50 -5.38
C GLY A 83 -12.00 -4.64 -4.23
N LEU A 84 -11.74 -4.04 -3.07
CA LEU A 84 -12.68 -3.93 -1.95
C LEU A 84 -13.83 -2.97 -2.30
N ARG A 85 -14.84 -3.45 -3.05
CA ARG A 85 -15.92 -2.61 -3.59
C ARG A 85 -17.28 -2.77 -2.91
N THR A 86 -17.47 -3.79 -2.07
CA THR A 86 -18.74 -4.04 -1.39
C THR A 86 -18.53 -4.33 0.09
N LEU A 87 -19.54 -3.99 0.91
CA LEU A 87 -19.48 -4.28 2.35
C LEU A 87 -19.40 -5.77 2.64
N ASP A 88 -19.99 -6.63 1.81
CA ASP A 88 -19.91 -8.08 2.00
C ASP A 88 -18.49 -8.60 1.84
N VAL A 89 -17.75 -8.07 0.87
CA VAL A 89 -16.31 -8.35 0.76
C VAL A 89 -15.58 -7.85 2.00
N LEU A 90 -15.85 -6.62 2.46
CA LEU A 90 -15.23 -6.09 3.67
C LEU A 90 -15.50 -6.96 4.91
N ARG A 91 -16.74 -7.43 5.10
CA ARG A 91 -17.11 -8.33 6.22
C ARG A 91 -16.35 -9.64 6.13
N THR A 92 -16.27 -10.22 4.93
CA THR A 92 -15.56 -11.48 4.70
C THR A 92 -14.08 -11.32 5.02
N VAL A 93 -13.42 -10.30 4.48
CA VAL A 93 -12.00 -10.01 4.70
C VAL A 93 -11.69 -9.79 6.18
N ARG A 94 -12.60 -9.16 6.94
CA ARG A 94 -12.45 -8.95 8.39
C ARG A 94 -12.35 -10.27 9.17
N THR A 95 -12.96 -11.35 8.68
CA THR A 95 -12.91 -12.66 9.37
C THR A 95 -11.57 -13.37 9.27
N TRP A 96 -10.67 -12.93 8.39
CA TRP A 96 -9.40 -13.61 8.14
C TRP A 96 -8.25 -13.17 9.05
N GLY A 97 -8.47 -12.21 9.94
CA GLY A 97 -7.41 -11.65 10.79
C GLY A 97 -6.60 -10.56 10.11
N ILE A 98 -7.16 -9.91 9.08
CA ILE A 98 -6.57 -8.70 8.48
C ILE A 98 -6.64 -7.54 9.48
N ASP A 99 -5.53 -6.85 9.69
CA ASP A 99 -5.43 -5.74 10.63
C ASP A 99 -6.01 -4.44 10.07
N ARG A 100 -5.90 -4.24 8.75
CA ARG A 100 -6.24 -2.98 8.09
C ARG A 100 -6.64 -3.17 6.63
N ILE A 101 -7.60 -2.39 6.15
CA ILE A 101 -7.94 -2.36 4.72
C ILE A 101 -7.47 -1.08 4.04
N VAL A 102 -7.23 -1.18 2.73
CA VAL A 102 -6.88 -0.06 1.86
C VAL A 102 -7.97 0.10 0.80
N VAL A 103 -8.69 1.22 0.85
CA VAL A 103 -9.79 1.55 -0.05
C VAL A 103 -9.33 2.62 -1.04
N GLY A 104 -9.18 2.24 -2.31
CA GLY A 104 -8.82 3.15 -3.39
C GLY A 104 -10.03 3.79 -4.06
N THR A 105 -10.33 3.39 -5.30
CA THR A 105 -11.42 3.97 -6.12
C THR A 105 -12.77 4.06 -5.41
N GLN A 106 -13.12 3.07 -4.58
CA GLN A 106 -14.40 3.06 -3.87
C GLN A 106 -14.50 4.14 -2.78
N ALA A 107 -13.38 4.76 -2.37
CA ALA A 107 -13.39 5.89 -1.43
C ALA A 107 -14.06 7.15 -2.00
N ALA A 108 -14.27 7.22 -3.32
CA ALA A 108 -15.07 8.28 -3.95
C ALA A 108 -16.55 8.22 -3.53
N ASP A 109 -17.05 7.03 -3.18
CA ASP A 109 -18.38 6.86 -2.57
C ASP A 109 -18.28 7.09 -1.07
N LEU A 110 -18.70 8.27 -0.63
CA LEU A 110 -18.61 8.68 0.77
C LEU A 110 -19.51 7.84 1.70
N ALA A 111 -20.63 7.33 1.18
CA ALA A 111 -21.51 6.46 1.97
C ALA A 111 -20.83 5.11 2.22
N PHE A 112 -20.25 4.53 1.17
CA PHE A 112 -19.43 3.32 1.30
C PHE A 112 -18.26 3.54 2.26
N LEU A 113 -17.49 4.62 2.11
CA LEU A 113 -16.32 4.86 2.94
C LEU A 113 -16.69 5.01 4.43
N ARG A 114 -17.79 5.68 4.75
CA ARG A 114 -18.31 5.76 6.14
C ARG A 114 -18.64 4.38 6.69
N GLN A 115 -19.40 3.59 5.93
CA GLN A 115 -19.77 2.24 6.35
C GLN A 115 -18.54 1.32 6.49
N ALA A 116 -17.54 1.48 5.63
CA ALA A 116 -16.27 0.76 5.73
C ALA A 116 -15.51 1.14 7.00
N VAL A 117 -15.42 2.44 7.31
CA VAL A 117 -14.78 2.95 8.52
C VAL A 117 -15.49 2.45 9.78
N ASP A 118 -16.82 2.46 9.81
CA ASP A 118 -17.58 1.93 10.94
C ASP A 118 -17.35 0.42 11.10
N LEU A 119 -17.40 -0.33 9.99
CA LEU A 119 -17.19 -1.77 9.98
C LEU A 119 -15.76 -2.17 10.40
N TRP A 120 -14.77 -1.32 10.16
CA TRP A 120 -13.36 -1.59 10.46
C TRP A 120 -12.84 -0.80 11.67
N GLU A 121 -13.74 -0.14 12.41
CA GLU A 121 -13.40 0.63 13.62
C GLU A 121 -12.28 1.65 13.35
N GLY A 122 -12.35 2.33 12.21
CA GLY A 122 -11.35 3.31 11.79
C GLY A 122 -10.11 2.75 11.09
N ARG A 123 -9.86 1.42 11.13
CA ARG A 123 -8.68 0.74 10.53
C ARG A 123 -8.75 0.63 9.00
N VAL A 124 -8.88 1.79 8.38
CA VAL A 124 -9.03 1.99 6.94
C VAL A 124 -8.01 3.01 6.49
N LEU A 125 -7.23 2.67 5.47
CA LEU A 125 -6.44 3.63 4.70
C LEU A 125 -7.20 3.98 3.42
N VAL A 126 -7.22 5.27 3.09
CA VAL A 126 -7.65 5.71 1.77
C VAL A 126 -6.44 5.71 0.85
N ALA A 127 -6.51 4.95 -0.26
CA ALA A 127 -5.46 4.97 -1.27
C ALA A 127 -5.62 6.20 -2.17
N LEU A 128 -4.66 7.11 -2.07
CA LEU A 128 -4.52 8.32 -2.89
C LEU A 128 -3.34 8.11 -3.83
N ASP A 129 -3.58 7.39 -4.92
CA ASP A 129 -2.58 7.17 -5.97
C ASP A 129 -2.45 8.45 -6.80
N VAL A 130 -1.25 9.01 -6.89
CA VAL A 130 -1.01 10.32 -7.51
C VAL A 130 -0.15 10.22 -8.77
N ARG A 131 -0.51 11.00 -9.78
CA ARG A 131 0.29 11.27 -10.98
C ARG A 131 0.41 12.79 -11.11
N GLY A 132 1.62 13.32 -10.93
CA GLY A 132 1.81 14.74 -10.63
C GLY A 132 0.97 15.18 -9.42
N SER A 133 0.02 16.08 -9.67
CA SER A 133 -0.94 16.61 -8.69
C SER A 133 -2.34 15.98 -8.76
N ARG A 134 -2.55 15.00 -9.65
CA ARG A 134 -3.86 14.39 -9.93
C ARG A 134 -4.04 13.09 -9.16
N TRP A 135 -5.26 12.82 -8.68
CA TRP A 135 -5.63 11.50 -8.18
C TRP A 135 -5.95 10.58 -9.36
N VAL A 136 -5.36 9.40 -9.40
CA VAL A 136 -5.66 8.36 -10.38
C VAL A 136 -6.42 7.21 -9.74
N VAL A 137 -7.39 6.67 -10.46
CA VAL A 137 -8.34 5.65 -10.00
C VAL A 137 -8.44 4.50 -11.00
N ARG A 138 -9.22 3.46 -10.65
CA ARG A 138 -9.43 2.24 -11.44
C ARG A 138 -8.12 1.56 -11.85
N GLY A 139 -7.22 1.35 -10.89
CA GLY A 139 -5.90 0.77 -11.18
C GLY A 139 -5.03 1.67 -12.07
N TRP A 140 -5.08 2.98 -11.80
CA TRP A 140 -4.28 4.03 -12.45
C TRP A 140 -4.61 4.29 -13.93
N GLN A 141 -5.74 3.77 -14.40
CA GLN A 141 -6.19 3.89 -15.78
C GLN A 141 -6.93 5.20 -16.07
N GLN A 142 -7.44 5.87 -15.03
CA GLN A 142 -8.24 7.09 -15.18
C GLN A 142 -7.80 8.13 -14.16
N GLU A 143 -7.79 9.40 -14.55
CA GLU A 143 -7.75 10.50 -13.58
C GLU A 143 -9.14 10.69 -12.98
N ALA A 144 -9.18 11.01 -11.69
CA ALA A 144 -10.41 11.50 -11.09
C ALA A 144 -10.81 12.83 -11.76
N PRO A 145 -12.10 13.07 -11.97
CA PRO A 145 -12.56 14.29 -12.66
C PRO A 145 -12.31 15.56 -11.84
N GLU A 146 -12.25 15.44 -10.51
CA GLU A 146 -12.05 16.56 -9.59
C GLU A 146 -10.61 16.59 -9.05
N GLU A 147 -10.16 17.79 -8.69
CA GLU A 147 -8.87 18.00 -8.04
C GLU A 147 -8.77 17.27 -6.69
N VAL A 148 -7.55 16.90 -6.32
CA VAL A 148 -7.27 16.19 -5.07
C VAL A 148 -7.82 16.93 -3.85
N ASP A 149 -7.70 18.25 -3.79
CA ASP A 149 -8.18 19.03 -2.63
C ASP A 149 -9.70 18.97 -2.46
N ALA A 150 -10.46 18.78 -3.53
CA ALA A 150 -11.90 18.58 -3.43
C ALA A 150 -12.22 17.25 -2.71
N TRP A 151 -11.48 16.19 -3.04
CA TRP A 151 -11.59 14.90 -2.36
C TRP A 151 -11.11 14.96 -0.90
N LEU A 152 -9.99 15.62 -0.64
CA LEU A 152 -9.48 15.81 0.74
C LEU A 152 -10.54 16.51 1.62
N ARG A 153 -11.20 17.55 1.12
CA ARG A 153 -12.31 18.21 1.84
C ARG A 153 -13.50 17.28 2.11
N ARG A 154 -13.86 16.44 1.14
CA ARG A 154 -14.96 15.47 1.29
C ARG A 154 -14.64 14.34 2.27
N TRP A 155 -13.38 13.95 2.34
CA TRP A 155 -12.87 12.91 3.23
C TRP A 155 -12.57 13.41 4.64
N ALA A 156 -12.27 14.70 4.81
CA ALA A 156 -11.97 15.32 6.10
C ALA A 156 -12.93 14.97 7.27
N PRO A 157 -14.27 14.89 7.09
CA PRO A 157 -15.18 14.54 8.19
C PRO A 157 -15.33 13.03 8.44
N ILE A 158 -14.60 12.16 7.73
CA ILE A 158 -14.70 10.69 7.88
C ILE A 158 -13.48 10.19 8.67
N PRO A 159 -13.64 9.47 9.79
CA PRO A 159 -12.54 9.14 10.70
C PRO A 159 -11.78 7.85 10.29
N PHE A 160 -11.34 7.76 9.03
CA PHE A 160 -10.37 6.73 8.62
C PHE A 160 -8.95 7.08 9.12
N GLU A 161 -8.14 6.04 9.33
CA GLU A 161 -6.82 6.11 9.97
C GLU A 161 -5.82 7.03 9.25
N GLY A 162 -5.77 6.98 7.91
CA GLY A 162 -4.84 7.80 7.14
C GLY A 162 -4.85 7.48 5.65
N PHE A 163 -3.79 7.91 4.97
CA PHE A 163 -3.63 7.73 3.53
C PHE A 163 -2.51 6.75 3.21
N LEU A 164 -2.76 5.88 2.24
CA LEU A 164 -1.70 5.25 1.46
C LEU A 164 -1.53 6.11 0.20
N ILE A 165 -0.42 6.84 0.09
CA ILE A 165 -0.15 7.69 -1.08
C ILE A 165 0.87 6.98 -1.97
N THR A 166 0.49 6.69 -3.21
CA THR A 166 1.40 6.07 -4.18
C THR A 166 1.82 7.07 -5.24
N ASP A 167 3.11 7.31 -5.39
CA ASP A 167 3.67 7.99 -6.56
C ASP A 167 3.69 7.03 -7.76
N THR A 168 2.64 7.10 -8.58
CA THR A 168 2.46 6.19 -9.71
C THR A 168 3.48 6.37 -10.82
N GLU A 169 4.17 7.51 -10.86
CA GLU A 169 5.20 7.79 -11.86
C GLU A 169 6.53 7.11 -11.49
N ARG A 170 6.76 6.92 -10.19
CA ARG A 170 7.97 6.27 -9.66
C ARG A 170 7.73 4.82 -9.23
N ASP A 171 6.48 4.38 -9.13
CA ASP A 171 6.20 3.04 -8.67
C ASP A 171 6.75 1.96 -9.60
N GLY A 172 7.41 0.97 -8.99
CA GLY A 172 8.09 -0.09 -9.70
C GLY A 172 9.28 0.37 -10.57
N THR A 173 9.79 1.61 -10.47
CA THR A 173 10.96 2.05 -11.26
C THR A 173 12.29 1.84 -10.55
N CYS A 174 12.29 1.82 -9.21
CA CYS A 174 13.49 1.79 -8.36
C CYS A 174 14.48 2.93 -8.69
N GLN A 175 13.98 4.10 -9.11
CA GLN A 175 14.77 5.27 -9.48
C GLN A 175 15.03 6.25 -8.32
N GLY A 176 14.63 5.89 -7.11
CA GLY A 176 14.73 6.74 -5.93
C GLY A 176 13.44 7.51 -5.67
N ILE A 177 13.31 7.92 -4.41
CA ILE A 177 12.19 8.73 -3.92
C ILE A 177 12.39 10.22 -4.24
N ASP A 178 11.34 11.02 -4.00
CA ASP A 178 11.42 12.47 -3.95
C ASP A 178 10.98 12.95 -2.55
N PRO A 179 11.92 13.21 -1.64
CA PRO A 179 11.57 13.55 -0.26
C PRO A 179 10.77 14.85 -0.12
N GLU A 180 11.00 15.82 -1.01
CA GLU A 180 10.26 17.08 -1.00
C GLU A 180 8.81 16.87 -1.45
N ARG A 181 8.59 16.01 -2.45
CA ARG A 181 7.26 15.56 -2.84
C ARG A 181 6.56 14.84 -1.68
N ILE A 182 7.25 13.95 -0.97
CA ILE A 182 6.70 13.22 0.18
C ILE A 182 6.28 14.18 1.29
N ARG A 183 7.14 15.15 1.65
CA ARG A 183 6.83 16.18 2.64
C ARG A 183 5.59 16.97 2.25
N ARG A 184 5.56 17.51 1.03
CA ARG A 184 4.42 18.31 0.54
C ARG A 184 3.11 17.53 0.56
N TRP A 185 3.11 16.26 0.17
CA TRP A 185 1.89 15.44 0.23
C TRP A 185 1.47 15.13 1.66
N THR A 186 2.41 14.81 2.53
CA THR A 186 2.12 14.50 3.94
C THR A 186 1.51 15.71 4.66
N GLU A 187 2.09 16.90 4.45
CA GLU A 187 1.55 18.16 4.97
C GLU A 187 0.17 18.48 4.37
N ARG A 188 0.02 18.34 3.05
CA ARG A 188 -1.22 18.66 2.33
C ARG A 188 -2.41 17.83 2.79
N VAL A 189 -2.21 16.54 3.07
CA VAL A 189 -3.32 15.68 3.51
C VAL A 189 -3.67 15.83 4.99
N GLY A 190 -2.74 16.36 5.81
CA GLY A 190 -2.98 16.66 7.23
C GLY A 190 -3.37 15.45 8.08
N ARG A 191 -3.01 14.23 7.66
CA ARG A 191 -3.32 12.95 8.30
C ARG A 191 -2.13 12.00 8.19
N PRO A 192 -2.08 10.92 8.99
CA PRO A 192 -1.05 9.90 8.85
C PRO A 192 -0.90 9.39 7.41
N VAL A 193 0.34 9.27 6.93
CA VAL A 193 0.67 8.82 5.58
C VAL A 193 1.56 7.58 5.62
N TRP A 194 1.19 6.59 4.81
CA TRP A 194 2.09 5.55 4.31
C TRP A 194 2.42 5.87 2.87
N TRP A 195 3.70 5.99 2.55
CA TRP A 195 4.14 6.35 1.20
C TRP A 195 4.50 5.12 0.38
N ALA A 196 4.15 5.09 -0.90
CA ALA A 196 4.54 4.06 -1.84
C ALA A 196 5.09 4.69 -3.13
N GLY A 197 5.96 3.95 -3.82
CA GLY A 197 6.53 4.34 -5.11
C GLY A 197 7.92 4.98 -5.02
N GLY A 198 8.82 4.54 -5.89
CA GLY A 198 10.15 5.13 -6.10
C GLY A 198 11.29 4.53 -5.28
N VAL A 199 11.04 3.94 -4.11
CA VAL A 199 12.10 3.35 -3.27
C VAL A 199 12.95 2.38 -4.08
N GLY A 200 14.25 2.68 -4.17
CA GLY A 200 15.23 1.94 -4.95
C GLY A 200 16.39 1.40 -4.12
N SER A 201 16.70 1.99 -2.96
CA SER A 201 17.83 1.60 -2.13
C SER A 201 17.61 1.81 -0.61
N VAL A 202 18.58 1.36 0.19
CA VAL A 202 18.60 1.56 1.66
C VAL A 202 18.81 3.05 2.00
N GLU A 203 19.58 3.76 1.17
CA GLU A 203 19.84 5.19 1.32
C GLU A 203 18.55 6.00 1.22
N ASP A 204 17.63 5.65 0.30
CA ASP A 204 16.30 6.28 0.22
C ASP A 204 15.56 6.22 1.57
N LEU A 205 15.58 5.05 2.20
CA LEU A 205 14.91 4.81 3.49
C LEU A 205 15.61 5.54 4.63
N THR A 206 16.94 5.58 4.61
CA THR A 206 17.76 6.28 5.60
C THR A 206 17.54 7.80 5.52
N VAL A 207 17.47 8.35 4.30
CA VAL A 207 17.14 9.76 4.05
C VAL A 207 15.73 10.08 4.56
N LEU A 208 14.72 9.25 4.28
CA LEU A 208 13.38 9.51 4.80
C LEU A 208 13.31 9.47 6.33
N ALA A 209 13.98 8.52 6.95
CA ALA A 209 14.03 8.41 8.40
C ALA A 209 14.68 9.64 9.04
N SER A 210 15.76 10.18 8.44
CA SER A 210 16.49 11.33 8.99
C SER A 210 15.78 12.67 8.81
N LEU A 211 14.91 12.79 7.79
CA LEU A 211 14.15 14.03 7.55
C LEU A 211 13.05 14.30 8.58
N GLY A 212 12.61 13.29 9.34
CA GLY A 212 11.65 13.46 10.42
C GLY A 212 10.32 14.09 9.97
N ILE A 213 9.84 13.76 8.77
CA ILE A 213 8.61 14.33 8.20
C ILE A 213 7.42 13.98 9.11
N ASP A 214 6.83 15.00 9.73
CA ASP A 214 5.65 14.80 10.59
C ASP A 214 4.47 14.25 9.76
N GLY A 215 3.70 13.34 10.35
CA GLY A 215 2.63 12.62 9.66
C GLY A 215 3.08 11.40 8.85
N LEU A 216 4.35 11.29 8.42
CA LEU A 216 4.84 10.13 7.68
C LEU A 216 5.05 8.94 8.64
N ARG A 217 4.21 7.93 8.53
CA ARG A 217 4.21 6.75 9.40
C ARG A 217 5.02 5.59 8.85
N GLY A 218 5.03 5.43 7.54
CA GLY A 218 5.76 4.33 6.93
C GLY A 218 5.93 4.44 5.43
N VAL A 219 6.70 3.52 4.88
CA VAL A 219 7.00 3.41 3.46
C VAL A 219 6.75 1.97 3.01
N ILE A 220 5.95 1.83 1.97
CA ILE A 220 5.73 0.57 1.28
C ILE A 220 6.89 0.34 0.32
N VAL A 221 7.55 -0.80 0.46
CA VAL A 221 8.68 -1.18 -0.38
C VAL A 221 8.35 -2.48 -1.09
N GLY A 222 8.28 -2.38 -2.41
CA GLY A 222 7.91 -3.51 -3.25
C GLY A 222 9.09 -4.04 -4.05
N ARG A 223 9.20 -3.55 -5.29
CA ARG A 223 10.15 -4.05 -6.28
C ARG A 223 11.59 -4.04 -5.78
N ALA A 224 12.06 -2.99 -5.10
CA ALA A 224 13.45 -2.92 -4.65
C ALA A 224 13.84 -4.04 -3.67
N LEU A 225 12.92 -4.44 -2.78
CA LEU A 225 13.14 -5.59 -1.89
C LEU A 225 13.14 -6.90 -2.68
N LEU A 226 12.14 -7.12 -3.54
CA LEU A 226 12.02 -8.38 -4.30
C LEU A 226 13.11 -8.55 -5.36
N ASP A 227 13.66 -7.45 -5.87
CA ASP A 227 14.79 -7.45 -6.80
C ASP A 227 16.15 -7.59 -6.09
N GLY A 228 16.17 -7.67 -4.74
CA GLY A 228 17.39 -7.78 -3.94
C GLY A 228 18.27 -6.52 -3.95
N ARG A 229 17.71 -5.36 -4.32
CA ARG A 229 18.43 -4.07 -4.29
C ARG A 229 18.60 -3.52 -2.89
N ILE A 230 17.69 -3.90 -2.01
CA ILE A 230 17.72 -3.57 -0.59
C ILE A 230 17.98 -4.88 0.13
N ASP A 231 19.14 -4.99 0.78
CA ASP A 231 19.43 -6.12 1.64
C ASP A 231 18.59 -6.03 2.91
N PHE A 232 17.79 -7.06 3.12
CA PHE A 232 16.89 -7.20 4.25
C PHE A 232 17.60 -7.19 5.60
N ASN A 233 18.81 -7.75 5.70
CA ASN A 233 19.57 -7.80 6.94
C ASN A 233 20.12 -6.41 7.31
N ILE A 234 20.58 -5.65 6.32
CA ILE A 234 21.07 -4.28 6.51
C ILE A 234 19.93 -3.38 6.98
N LEU A 235 18.76 -3.52 6.36
CA LEU A 235 17.58 -2.75 6.71
C LEU A 235 17.13 -3.01 8.16
N ASN A 236 17.12 -4.26 8.61
CA ASN A 236 16.70 -4.60 9.97
C ASN A 236 17.64 -3.98 11.04
N VAL A 237 18.95 -3.96 10.79
CA VAL A 237 19.93 -3.29 11.68
C VAL A 237 19.70 -1.79 11.77
N LEU A 238 19.30 -1.14 10.67
CA LEU A 238 19.00 0.30 10.65
C LEU A 238 17.69 0.60 11.38
N LEU A 239 16.67 -0.25 11.23
CA LEU A 239 15.37 -0.07 11.89
C LEU A 239 15.41 -0.37 13.39
N GLN A 240 16.32 -1.22 13.87
CA GLN A 240 16.51 -1.51 15.31
C GLN A 240 17.37 -0.49 16.07
N LYS A 241 18.12 0.36 15.35
CA LYS A 241 19.00 1.39 15.94
C LYS A 241 18.33 2.77 16.13
N THR A 242 17.07 2.89 15.73
CA THR A 242 16.25 4.10 15.90
C THR A 242 15.21 3.86 16.98
#